data_AF-A0A850HVA9-F1
#
_entry.id   AF-A0A850HVA9-F1
#
_cell.length_a   1.000
_cell.length_b   1.000
_cell.length_c   1.000
_cell.angle_alpha   90.00
_cell.angle_beta   90.00
_cell.angle_gamma   90.00
#
_symmetry.space_group_name_H-M   'P 1'
#
loop_
_entity.id
_entity.type
_entity.pdbx_description
1 polymer ?
#
loop_
_entity_poly.entity_id
_entity_poly.type
_entity_poly.pdbx_seq_one_letter_code
_entity_poly.pdbx_strand_id
1 'polypeptide(L)'
;MRHPASFPHHQDPRPDHEQKQAALGYLNEAWAEARHDGVDGDCLAQASLFAALAELVGTYGEDAVAKFAEGLAARVRNGEFSLALARQ
;
A
#
# COMPACT_ATOMS: atom_id res chain seq x y z
N MET A 1 44.18 -9.31 22.79
CA MET A 1 43.41 -8.16 22.26
C MET A 1 42.01 -8.66 21.97
N ARG A 2 41.00 -8.24 22.74
CA ARG A 2 39.59 -8.65 22.52
C ARG A 2 38.94 -7.61 21.61
N HIS A 3 38.54 -8.03 20.42
CA HIS A 3 37.75 -7.21 19.50
C HIS A 3 36.36 -7.00 20.11
N PRO A 4 35.82 -5.76 20.17
CA PRO A 4 34.42 -5.58 20.50
C PRO A 4 33.58 -6.12 19.34
N ALA A 5 32.62 -6.97 19.66
CA ALA A 5 31.60 -7.41 18.71
C ALA A 5 30.80 -6.18 18.26
N SER A 6 30.85 -5.87 16.96
CA SER A 6 29.94 -4.90 16.36
C SER A 6 28.53 -5.49 16.41
N PHE A 7 27.73 -4.99 17.35
CA PHE A 7 26.30 -5.27 17.38
C PHE A 7 25.66 -4.66 16.11
N PRO A 8 24.70 -5.36 15.47
CA PRO A 8 24.05 -4.83 14.29
C PRO A 8 23.38 -3.51 14.64
N HIS A 9 23.70 -2.46 13.88
CA HIS A 9 23.01 -1.19 13.93
C HIS A 9 21.52 -1.44 13.75
N HIS A 10 20.73 -1.13 14.77
CA HIS A 10 19.30 -0.93 14.63
C HIS A 10 19.14 0.21 13.62
N GLN A 11 18.84 -0.13 12.37
CA GLN A 11 18.53 0.86 11.36
C GLN A 11 17.32 1.63 11.88
N ASP A 12 17.48 2.94 12.05
CA ASP A 12 16.36 3.82 12.36
C ASP A 12 15.22 3.52 11.38
N PRO A 13 13.95 3.52 11.84
CA PRO A 13 12.82 3.33 10.95
C PRO A 13 12.93 4.31 9.79
N ARG A 14 12.90 3.79 8.55
CA ARG A 14 12.94 4.65 7.36
C ARG A 14 11.86 5.73 7.50
N PRO A 15 12.07 6.96 7.04
CA PRO A 15 11.01 7.97 7.02
C PRO A 15 9.72 7.44 6.37
N ASP A 16 8.55 7.84 6.87
CA ASP A 16 7.24 7.32 6.42
C ASP A 16 7.04 7.40 4.90
N HIS A 17 7.56 8.44 4.25
CA HIS A 17 7.45 8.60 2.80
C HIS A 17 8.30 7.57 2.05
N GLU A 18 9.50 7.24 2.54
CA GLU A 18 10.35 6.19 1.97
C GLU A 18 9.73 4.81 2.20
N GLN A 19 9.12 4.57 3.38
CA GLN A 19 8.38 3.33 3.63
C GLN A 19 7.21 3.17 2.65
N LYS A 20 6.41 4.22 2.46
CA LYS A 20 5.29 4.22 1.50
C LYS A 20 5.78 3.98 0.07
N GLN A 21 6.87 4.63 -0.34
CA GLN A 21 7.43 4.45 -1.68
C GLN A 21 7.95 3.02 -1.88
N ALA A 22 8.65 2.46 -0.89
CA ALA A 22 9.11 1.07 -0.95
C ALA A 22 7.94 0.08 -1.03
N ALA A 23 6.89 0.28 -0.22
CA ALA A 23 5.68 -0.55 -0.26
C ALA A 23 5.00 -0.50 -1.64
N LEU A 24 4.89 0.68 -2.25
CA LEU A 24 4.38 0.82 -3.61
C LEU A 24 5.22 0.07 -4.65
N GLY A 25 6.55 0.07 -4.50
CA GLY A 25 7.46 -0.72 -5.35
C GLY A 25 7.13 -2.22 -5.28
N TYR A 26 7.08 -2.78 -4.07
CA TYR A 26 6.74 -4.19 -3.87
C TYR A 26 5.35 -4.55 -4.40
N LEU A 27 4.35 -3.69 -4.21
CA LEU A 27 3.00 -3.92 -4.74
C LEU A 27 2.98 -3.91 -6.27
N ASN A 28 3.70 -2.98 -6.91
CA ASN A 28 3.79 -2.93 -8.37
C ASN A 28 4.45 -4.18 -8.96
N GLU A 29 5.52 -4.67 -8.34
CA GLU A 29 6.19 -5.91 -8.73
C GLU A 29 5.24 -7.11 -8.59
N ALA A 30 4.57 -7.25 -7.44
CA ALA A 30 3.59 -8.31 -7.22
C ALA A 30 2.44 -8.26 -8.23
N TRP A 31 2.01 -7.05 -8.62
CA TRP A 31 0.97 -6.87 -9.63
C TRP A 31 1.44 -7.23 -11.04
N ALA A 32 2.68 -6.91 -11.39
CA ALA A 32 3.27 -7.30 -12.66
C ALA A 32 3.38 -8.83 -12.78
N GLU A 33 3.82 -9.49 -11.71
CA GLU A 33 3.94 -10.95 -11.64
C GLU A 33 2.56 -11.63 -11.75
N ALA A 34 1.59 -11.21 -10.95
CA ALA A 34 0.24 -11.79 -10.99
C ALA A 34 -0.40 -11.68 -12.38
N ARG A 35 -0.18 -10.57 -13.09
CA ARG A 35 -0.65 -10.40 -14.47
C ARG A 35 0.12 -11.28 -15.46
N HIS A 36 1.42 -11.50 -15.23
CA HIS A 36 2.21 -12.43 -16.02
C HIS A 36 1.66 -13.86 -15.93
N ASP A 37 1.24 -14.26 -14.73
CA ASP A 37 0.59 -15.55 -14.44
C ASP A 37 -0.87 -15.65 -14.96
N GLY A 38 -1.39 -14.58 -15.58
CA GLY A 38 -2.72 -14.55 -16.18
C GLY A 38 -3.86 -14.19 -15.22
N VAL A 39 -3.56 -13.65 -14.04
CA VAL A 39 -4.60 -13.13 -13.13
C VAL A 39 -5.23 -11.88 -13.72
N ASP A 40 -6.56 -11.86 -13.74
CA ASP A 40 -7.33 -10.72 -14.22
C ASP A 40 -7.08 -9.46 -13.36
N GLY A 41 -6.95 -8.31 -14.03
CA GLY A 41 -6.61 -7.04 -13.38
C GLY A 41 -7.69 -6.54 -12.42
N ASP A 42 -8.97 -6.79 -12.71
CA ASP A 42 -10.07 -6.37 -11.85
C ASP A 42 -10.14 -7.25 -10.61
N CYS A 43 -9.94 -8.57 -10.78
CA CYS A 43 -9.80 -9.51 -9.66
C CYS A 43 -8.67 -9.11 -8.71
N LEU A 44 -7.50 -8.77 -9.27
CA LEU A 44 -6.35 -8.34 -8.48
C LEU A 44 -6.61 -7.02 -7.74
N ALA A 45 -7.29 -6.06 -8.38
CA ALA A 45 -7.66 -4.80 -7.76
C ALA A 45 -8.62 -5.01 -6.57
N GLN A 46 -9.65 -5.85 -6.74
CA GLN A 46 -10.60 -6.20 -5.68
C GLN A 46 -9.91 -6.89 -4.51
N ALA A 47 -9.04 -7.88 -4.78
CA ALA A 47 -8.28 -8.58 -3.76
C ALA A 47 -7.34 -7.62 -2.99
N SER A 48 -6.68 -6.72 -3.71
CA SER A 48 -5.79 -5.71 -3.11
C SER A 48 -6.56 -4.73 -2.22
N LEU A 49 -7.74 -4.29 -2.65
CA LEU A 49 -8.61 -3.43 -1.84
C LEU A 49 -9.06 -4.13 -0.55
N PHE A 50 -9.46 -5.40 -0.65
CA PHE A 50 -9.82 -6.20 0.52
C PHE A 50 -8.63 -6.31 1.49
N ALA A 51 -7.45 -6.68 1.01
CA ALA A 51 -6.26 -6.83 1.84
C ALA A 51 -5.90 -5.51 2.54
N ALA A 52 -5.93 -4.39 1.81
CA ALA A 52 -5.66 -3.08 2.38
C ALA A 52 -6.68 -2.69 3.47
N LEU A 53 -7.97 -2.90 3.23
CA LEU A 53 -9.00 -2.60 4.24
C LEU A 53 -8.90 -3.52 5.46
N ALA A 54 -8.62 -4.81 5.27
CA ALA A 54 -8.43 -5.76 6.35
C ALA A 54 -7.26 -5.38 7.27
N GLU A 55 -6.12 -4.97 6.69
CA GLU A 55 -4.96 -4.49 7.47
C GLU A 55 -5.29 -3.21 8.26
N LEU A 56 -5.98 -2.27 7.63
CA LEU A 56 -6.42 -1.03 8.29
C LEU A 56 -7.40 -1.34 9.43
N VAL A 57 -8.34 -2.27 9.25
CA VAL A 57 -9.30 -2.66 10.29
C VAL A 57 -8.58 -3.36 11.43
N GLY A 58 -7.62 -4.25 11.13
CA GLY A 58 -6.80 -4.90 12.15
C GLY A 58 -5.98 -3.91 12.99
N THR A 59 -5.51 -2.82 12.38
CA THR A 59 -4.69 -1.81 13.05
C THR A 59 -5.52 -0.77 13.81
N TYR A 60 -6.64 -0.31 13.22
CA TYR A 60 -7.38 0.87 13.70
C TYR A 60 -8.81 0.58 14.16
N GLY A 61 -9.36 -0.59 13.87
CA GLY A 61 -10.74 -0.98 14.15
C GLY A 61 -11.74 -0.57 13.07
N GLU A 62 -12.90 -1.23 13.06
CA GLU A 62 -13.94 -1.11 12.03
C GLU A 62 -14.49 0.32 11.90
N ASP A 63 -14.86 0.96 13.02
CA ASP A 63 -15.45 2.31 13.02
C ASP A 63 -14.49 3.36 12.45
N ALA A 64 -13.19 3.26 12.77
CA ALA A 64 -12.18 4.19 12.29
C ALA A 64 -12.00 4.06 10.77
N VAL A 65 -11.99 2.84 10.25
CA VAL A 65 -11.85 2.57 8.82
C VAL A 65 -13.13 2.92 8.05
N ALA A 66 -14.31 2.67 8.63
CA ALA A 66 -15.58 3.09 8.07
C ALA A 66 -15.61 4.61 7.86
N LYS A 67 -15.21 5.37 8.89
CA LYS A 67 -15.11 6.83 8.81
C LYS A 67 -14.09 7.30 7.77
N PHE A 68 -12.95 6.63 7.67
CA PHE A 68 -11.97 6.88 6.60
C PHE A 68 -12.59 6.65 5.20
N ALA A 69 -13.40 5.61 5.04
CA ALA A 69 -14.00 5.23 3.77
C ALA A 69 -15.10 6.17 3.27
N GLU A 70 -15.77 6.93 4.15
CA GLU A 70 -16.84 7.88 3.79
C GLU A 70 -16.40 8.87 2.68
N GLY A 71 -15.14 9.31 2.70
CA GLY A 71 -14.60 10.24 1.71
C GLY A 71 -14.29 9.61 0.35
N LEU A 72 -14.10 8.29 0.27
CA LEU A 72 -13.58 7.63 -0.93
C LEU A 72 -14.50 7.81 -2.15
N ALA A 73 -15.82 7.71 -1.95
CA ALA A 73 -16.77 7.87 -3.04
C ALA A 73 -16.71 9.27 -3.67
N ALA A 74 -16.50 10.31 -2.86
CA ALA A 74 -16.33 11.67 -3.37
C ALA A 74 -15.02 11.81 -4.17
N ARG A 75 -13.91 11.27 -3.65
CA ARG A 75 -12.59 11.27 -4.31
C ARG A 75 -12.62 10.55 -5.66
N VAL A 76 -13.30 9.40 -5.74
CA VAL A 76 -13.51 8.67 -7.00
C VAL A 76 -14.28 9.52 -8.01
N ARG A 77 -15.39 10.14 -7.60
CA ARG A 77 -16.20 11.00 -8.48
C ARG A 77 -15.46 12.24 -8.95
N ASN A 78 -14.54 12.76 -8.13
CA ASN A 78 -13.68 13.88 -8.47
C ASN A 78 -12.52 13.48 -9.40
N GLY A 79 -12.39 12.20 -9.76
CA GLY A 79 -11.38 11.73 -10.70
C GLY A 79 -9.99 11.54 -10.10
N GLU A 80 -9.84 11.53 -8.77
CA GLU A 80 -8.51 11.40 -8.11
C GLU A 80 -7.77 10.10 -8.47
N PHE A 81 -8.50 9.06 -8.88
CA PHE A 81 -7.96 7.78 -9.29
C PHE A 81 -8.01 7.55 -10.81
N SER A 82 -8.45 8.55 -11.57
CA SER A 82 -8.51 8.50 -13.03
C SER A 82 -7.18 8.96 -13.62
N LEU A 83 -6.36 8.01 -14.08
CA LEU A 83 -5.04 8.29 -14.69
C LEU A 83 -5.11 9.18 -15.94
N ALA A 84 -6.28 9.28 -16.59
CA ALA A 84 -6.52 10.16 -17.74
C ALA A 84 -6.65 11.65 -17.36
N LEU A 85 -7.13 11.98 -16.15
CA LEU A 85 -7.26 13.38 -15.69
C LEU A 85 -5.95 13.96 -15.15
N ALA A 86 -4.99 13.11 -14.75
CA ALA A 86 -3.71 13.54 -14.19
C ALA A 86 -2.72 14.10 -15.25
N ARG A 87 -3.11 14.14 -16.53
CA ARG A 87 -2.28 14.60 -17.66
C ARG A 87 -2.82 15.84 -18.38
N GLN A 88 -3.90 16.45 -17.89
CA GLN A 88 -4.45 17.71 -18.41
C GLN A 88 -4.17 18.86 -17.44
#